data_AF-A0A374PCT5-F1
#
_entry.id   AF-A0A374PCT5-F1
#
_cell.length_a   1.000
_cell.length_b   1.000
_cell.length_c   1.000
_cell.angle_alpha   90.00
_cell.angle_beta   90.00
_cell.angle_gamma   90.00
#
_symmetry.space_group_name_H-M   'P 1'
#
loop_
_entity.id
_entity.type
_entity.pdbx_description
1 polymer ?
#
loop_
_entity_poly.entity_id
_entity_poly.type
_entity_poly.pdbx_seq_one_letter_code
_entity_poly.pdbx_strand_id
1 'polypeptide(L)'
;MSVGFTCQAVVKDKRFVKQMIRMLGEEKRYEVRQEEDCMRVGFCRLGDVFFQFSSGLDGEIPAQMVYGECTSSLAGAGFHAAAVHFVEELARETDLEFILDDETGYGDDHDFERMREEHFYGWLKNLVAVCREREEKWPDAVSFGLCWDLDQYTPEEIPGTVFTPFGRFSVQKMLGWVENEGIEPFAKEFFIWNEPGRDAGYYRNTALSLMWEECCFMPGSRSEWDKRMNDRIIDDLEKALLLDRGLPFPTEEYILLCRLNGREPEAVADVPVYEPDYPIGYKRGNVRDKIGTMTFVVPGSYLYEYDEDSNSHLWYDGLEEDWHAIRITALKSREESPEITERIFDGAEGEPISGENGCLAYRFAFAGTTEHETDGPCSQYVGEVAGGYQIALITASCEHREDEWAEAFFRSMSHSPEANLEK
;
A
#
# COMPACT_ATOMS: atom_id res chain seq x y z
N MET A 1 -12.49 14.63 7.20
CA MET A 1 -11.47 15.40 7.94
C MET A 1 -10.42 14.40 8.38
N SER A 2 -9.15 14.72 8.17
CA SER A 2 -8.02 13.98 8.76
C SER A 2 -7.83 14.38 10.22
N VAL A 3 -7.12 13.56 10.99
CA VAL A 3 -6.59 13.86 12.34
C VAL A 3 -5.07 14.06 12.23
N GLY A 4 -4.51 15.13 12.77
CA GLY A 4 -3.13 15.52 12.62
C GLY A 4 -2.76 16.82 13.35
N PHE A 5 -1.53 17.27 13.12
CA PHE A 5 -1.04 18.54 13.64
C PHE A 5 -0.05 19.16 12.66
N THR A 6 0.19 20.45 12.82
CA THR A 6 1.30 21.15 12.17
C THR A 6 2.19 21.79 13.21
N CYS A 7 3.48 21.95 12.92
CA CYS A 7 4.39 22.66 13.79
C CYS A 7 5.30 23.59 12.99
N GLN A 8 5.71 24.72 13.56
CA GLN A 8 6.64 25.62 12.89
C GLN A 8 7.58 26.30 13.87
N ALA A 9 8.81 26.55 13.42
CA ALA A 9 9.80 27.33 14.17
C ALA A 9 10.65 28.18 13.23
N VAL A 10 11.01 29.38 13.70
CA VAL A 10 12.05 30.20 13.06
C VAL A 10 13.41 29.73 13.56
N VAL A 11 14.32 29.45 12.63
CA VAL A 11 15.62 28.84 12.92
C VAL A 11 16.76 29.68 12.36
N LYS A 12 17.88 29.70 13.08
CA LYS A 12 19.10 30.39 12.62
C LYS A 12 19.89 29.53 11.62
N ASP A 13 19.89 28.22 11.83
CA ASP A 13 20.58 27.26 10.98
C ASP A 13 19.78 25.97 10.84
N LYS A 14 19.18 25.76 9.65
CA LYS A 14 18.44 24.54 9.31
C LYS A 14 19.31 23.29 9.42
N ARG A 15 20.63 23.39 9.22
CA ARG A 15 21.53 22.22 9.29
C ARG A 15 21.60 21.63 10.69
N PHE A 16 21.56 22.49 11.72
CA PHE A 16 21.53 22.06 13.11
C PHE A 16 20.24 21.30 13.43
N VAL A 17 19.09 21.82 13.02
CA VAL A 17 17.80 21.13 13.21
C VAL A 17 17.76 19.80 12.46
N LYS A 18 18.23 19.77 11.20
CA LYS A 18 18.37 18.52 10.43
C LYS A 18 19.27 17.49 11.10
N GLN A 19 20.34 17.93 11.78
CA GLN A 19 21.20 17.05 12.56
C GLN A 19 20.48 16.52 13.80
N MET A 20 19.73 17.37 14.52
CA MET A 20 19.01 16.95 15.71
C MET A 20 17.91 15.94 15.39
N ILE A 21 17.15 16.16 14.31
CA ILE A 21 16.14 15.20 13.83
C ILE A 21 16.76 13.82 13.56
N ARG A 22 17.95 13.77 12.94
CA ARG A 22 18.67 12.49 12.72
C ARG A 22 19.06 11.83 14.03
N MET A 23 19.64 12.59 14.96
CA MET A 23 20.05 12.07 16.27
C MET A 23 18.87 11.50 17.06
N LEU A 24 17.77 12.25 17.15
CA LEU A 24 16.55 11.80 17.84
C LEU A 24 15.91 10.60 17.14
N GLY A 25 15.91 10.58 15.81
CA GLY A 25 15.44 9.44 15.04
C GLY A 25 16.25 8.18 15.32
N GLU A 26 17.58 8.26 15.29
CA GLU A 26 18.49 7.14 15.60
C GLU A 26 18.29 6.64 17.04
N GLU A 27 18.24 7.53 18.03
CA GLU A 27 18.03 7.20 19.44
C GLU A 27 16.74 6.40 19.65
N LYS A 28 15.64 6.85 19.01
CA LYS A 28 14.31 6.25 19.14
C LYS A 28 14.04 5.12 18.16
N ARG A 29 15.02 4.80 17.31
CA ARG A 29 14.94 3.79 16.24
C ARG A 29 13.79 4.08 15.26
N TYR A 30 13.65 5.34 14.87
CA TYR A 30 12.78 5.78 13.80
C TYR A 30 13.55 5.91 12.49
N GLU A 31 12.87 5.66 11.39
CA GLU A 31 13.48 5.80 10.06
C GLU A 31 13.52 7.29 9.69
N VAL A 32 14.72 7.81 9.40
CA VAL A 32 14.88 9.20 8.97
C VAL A 32 15.33 9.23 7.53
N ARG A 33 14.49 9.78 6.65
CA ARG A 33 14.84 10.06 5.25
C ARG A 33 15.10 11.55 5.10
N GLN A 34 16.19 11.91 4.44
CA GLN A 34 16.55 13.30 4.20
C GLN A 34 16.72 13.55 2.71
N GLU A 35 16.08 14.61 2.23
CA GLU A 35 16.32 15.20 0.91
C GLU A 35 16.90 16.61 1.07
N GLU A 36 17.10 17.32 -0.03
CA GLU A 36 17.79 18.62 -0.05
C GLU A 36 17.10 19.64 0.87
N ASP A 37 15.77 19.77 0.77
CA ASP A 37 14.99 20.76 1.52
C ASP A 37 13.87 20.16 2.38
N CYS A 38 13.81 18.84 2.52
CA CYS A 38 12.88 18.19 3.44
C CYS A 38 13.49 17.01 4.19
N MET A 39 12.82 16.59 5.25
CA MET A 39 13.10 15.37 5.99
C MET A 39 11.78 14.68 6.36
N ARG A 40 11.79 13.35 6.41
CA ARG A 40 10.67 12.54 6.88
C ARG A 40 11.14 11.65 8.01
N VAL A 41 10.41 11.66 9.12
CA VAL A 41 10.64 10.77 10.27
C VAL A 41 9.52 9.75 10.31
N GLY A 42 9.80 8.50 9.94
CA GLY A 42 8.87 7.39 9.97
C GLY A 42 8.87 6.68 11.32
N PHE A 43 7.73 6.74 12.01
CA PHE A 43 7.54 6.16 13.35
C PHE A 43 6.96 4.74 13.26
N CYS A 44 6.05 4.53 12.32
CA CYS A 44 5.44 3.25 12.01
C CYS A 44 4.97 3.24 10.55
N ARG A 45 4.41 2.11 10.12
CA ARG A 45 3.73 2.04 8.82
C ARG A 45 2.57 3.06 8.80
N LEU A 46 2.47 3.85 7.73
CA LEU A 46 1.51 4.95 7.56
C LEU A 46 1.57 6.09 8.60
N GLY A 47 2.62 6.16 9.41
CA GLY A 47 2.79 7.19 10.45
C GLY A 47 4.15 7.87 10.34
N ASP A 48 4.17 9.07 9.76
CA ASP A 48 5.36 9.91 9.65
C ASP A 48 5.11 11.38 9.96
N VAL A 49 6.17 12.08 10.34
CA VAL A 49 6.21 13.55 10.41
C VAL A 49 7.10 14.03 9.28
N PHE A 50 6.55 14.89 8.43
CA PHE A 50 7.26 15.53 7.33
C PHE A 50 7.72 16.92 7.74
N PHE A 51 9.00 17.22 7.57
CA PHE A 51 9.60 18.52 7.83
C PHE A 51 10.09 19.16 6.53
N GLN A 52 9.56 20.33 6.19
CA GLN A 52 10.02 21.20 5.12
C GLN A 52 10.92 22.30 5.69
N PHE A 53 12.05 22.55 5.03
CA PHE A 53 12.96 23.62 5.37
C PHE A 53 12.98 24.67 4.28
N SER A 54 12.76 25.92 4.65
CA SER A 54 12.73 27.04 3.70
C SER A 54 13.55 28.22 4.21
N SER A 55 13.91 29.08 3.28
CA SER A 55 14.47 30.40 3.57
C SER A 55 13.42 31.43 3.20
N GLY A 56 13.13 32.36 4.11
CA GLY A 56 12.13 33.39 3.94
C GLY A 56 12.50 34.68 4.67
N LEU A 57 11.49 35.47 5.01
CA LEU A 57 11.62 36.68 5.80
C LEU A 57 10.70 36.58 7.02
N ASP A 58 11.23 36.90 8.19
CA ASP A 58 10.43 37.24 9.37
C ASP A 58 10.33 38.78 9.43
N GLY A 59 9.25 39.33 8.88
CA GLY A 59 9.14 40.75 8.55
C GLY A 59 10.12 41.15 7.43
N GLU A 60 11.17 41.91 7.78
CA GLU A 60 12.25 42.31 6.85
C GLU A 60 13.56 41.54 7.08
N ILE A 61 13.60 40.63 8.06
CA ILE A 61 14.83 39.93 8.46
C ILE A 61 14.88 38.57 7.75
N PRO A 62 15.95 38.24 7.01
CA PRO A 62 16.15 36.90 6.47
C PRO A 62 16.09 35.86 7.59
N ALA A 63 15.11 34.96 7.49
CA ALA A 63 14.85 33.93 8.45
C ALA A 63 14.85 32.58 7.75
N GLN A 64 15.34 31.54 8.42
CA GLN A 64 15.07 30.18 7.98
C GLN A 64 13.90 29.67 8.79
N MET A 65 13.07 28.84 8.17
CA MET A 65 11.92 28.25 8.83
C MET A 65 11.96 26.75 8.66
N VAL A 66 11.51 26.07 9.70
CA VAL A 66 11.11 24.66 9.62
C VAL A 66 9.61 24.62 9.79
N TYR A 67 8.94 23.93 8.87
CA TYR A 67 7.53 23.60 8.94
C TYR A 67 7.39 22.09 9.00
N GLY A 68 6.63 21.58 9.97
CA GLY A 68 6.34 20.18 10.15
C GLY A 68 4.86 19.90 9.98
N GLU A 69 4.53 18.79 9.34
CA GLU A 69 3.16 18.32 9.15
C GLU A 69 3.08 16.83 9.52
N CYS A 70 2.02 16.46 10.23
CA CYS A 70 1.74 15.09 10.63
C CYS A 70 0.27 14.77 10.35
N THR A 71 0.01 13.74 9.53
CA THR A 71 -1.32 13.12 9.41
C THR A 71 -1.31 11.80 10.15
N SER A 72 -2.12 11.69 11.18
CA SER A 72 -2.14 10.56 12.12
C SER A 72 -3.34 9.63 12.01
N SER A 73 -4.37 10.04 11.27
CA SER A 73 -5.66 9.34 11.12
C SER A 73 -5.54 7.83 10.94
N LEU A 74 -4.64 7.36 10.06
CA LEU A 74 -4.53 5.94 9.71
C LEU A 74 -3.69 5.14 10.71
N ALA A 75 -2.67 5.77 11.28
CA ALA A 75 -1.76 5.11 12.21
C ALA A 75 -2.38 4.96 13.61
N GLY A 76 -3.12 5.97 14.09
CA GLY A 76 -3.87 5.92 15.35
C GLY A 76 -3.34 6.86 16.44
N ALA A 77 -4.04 6.86 17.57
CA ALA A 77 -3.82 7.78 18.70
C ALA A 77 -2.42 7.66 19.33
N GLY A 78 -1.90 6.44 19.44
CA GLY A 78 -0.57 6.17 19.97
C GLY A 78 0.54 6.77 19.11
N PHE A 79 0.40 6.69 17.78
CA PHE A 79 1.33 7.35 16.87
C PHE A 79 1.27 8.88 17.02
N HIS A 80 0.06 9.45 17.09
CA HIS A 80 -0.10 10.91 17.23
C HIS A 80 0.62 11.42 18.48
N ALA A 81 0.39 10.78 19.63
CA ALA A 81 1.08 11.12 20.87
C ALA A 81 2.61 11.02 20.71
N ALA A 82 3.12 9.95 20.09
CA ALA A 82 4.55 9.78 19.87
C ALA A 82 5.15 10.86 18.95
N ALA A 83 4.39 11.31 17.94
CA ALA A 83 4.80 12.37 17.02
C ALA A 83 4.83 13.75 17.70
N VAL A 84 3.82 14.07 18.53
CA VAL A 84 3.82 15.28 19.35
C VAL A 84 5.03 15.30 20.29
N HIS A 85 5.26 14.20 21.04
CA HIS A 85 6.41 14.09 21.94
C HIS A 85 7.76 14.22 21.22
N PHE A 86 7.86 13.76 19.97
CA PHE A 86 9.08 13.96 19.18
C PHE A 86 9.33 15.43 18.86
N VAL A 87 8.29 16.20 18.52
CA VAL A 87 8.42 17.65 18.25
C VAL A 87 8.74 18.41 19.54
N GLU A 88 8.11 18.08 20.66
CA GLU A 88 8.43 18.66 21.97
C GLU A 88 9.88 18.40 22.38
N GLU A 89 10.36 17.18 22.12
CA GLU A 89 11.76 16.83 22.37
C GLU A 89 12.71 17.56 21.44
N LEU A 90 12.39 17.65 20.15
CA LEU A 90 13.16 18.44 19.20
C LEU A 90 13.25 19.90 19.64
N ALA A 91 12.14 20.49 20.09
CA ALA A 91 12.10 21.86 20.62
C ALA A 91 13.04 22.03 21.81
N ARG A 92 12.97 21.11 22.78
CA ARG A 92 13.83 21.09 23.97
C ARG A 92 15.32 20.92 23.63
N GLU A 93 15.68 19.97 22.78
CA GLU A 93 17.09 19.70 22.43
C GLU A 93 17.71 20.79 21.54
N THR A 94 16.88 21.55 20.83
CA THR A 94 17.34 22.67 19.99
C THR A 94 17.24 24.03 20.66
N ASP A 95 16.60 24.13 21.84
CA ASP A 95 16.23 25.39 22.50
C ASP A 95 15.46 26.33 21.55
N LEU A 96 14.55 25.74 20.76
CA LEU A 96 13.69 26.45 19.80
C LEU A 96 12.24 26.41 20.27
N GLU A 97 11.52 27.51 20.02
CA GLU A 97 10.07 27.57 20.19
C GLU A 97 9.40 27.02 18.94
N PHE A 98 8.88 25.80 19.02
CA PHE A 98 7.97 25.24 18.03
C PHE A 98 6.54 25.62 18.39
N ILE A 99 5.89 26.36 17.50
CA ILE A 99 4.44 26.60 17.59
C ILE A 99 3.77 25.34 17.06
N LEU A 100 3.07 24.61 17.93
CA LEU A 100 2.31 23.41 17.59
C LEU A 100 0.84 23.78 17.45
N ASP A 101 0.26 23.49 16.28
CA ASP A 101 -1.18 23.58 16.00
C ASP A 101 -1.72 22.15 15.87
N ASP A 102 -2.20 21.62 16.99
CA ASP A 102 -2.72 20.26 17.12
C ASP A 102 -4.25 20.31 17.28
N GLU A 103 -4.97 19.78 16.30
CA GLU A 103 -6.43 19.82 16.28
C GLU A 103 -7.08 18.95 17.36
N THR A 104 -6.31 18.07 18.00
CA THR A 104 -6.77 17.21 19.10
C THR A 104 -6.62 17.87 20.49
N GLY A 105 -5.82 18.92 20.57
CA GLY A 105 -5.42 19.57 21.82
C GLY A 105 -4.48 18.73 22.70
N TYR A 106 -4.02 17.56 22.24
CA TYR A 106 -3.13 16.69 23.01
C TYR A 106 -1.78 17.35 23.31
N GLY A 107 -1.27 18.18 22.40
CA GLY A 107 -0.05 18.97 22.62
C GLY A 107 -0.12 19.94 23.81
N ASP A 108 -1.32 20.33 24.25
CA ASP A 108 -1.50 21.27 25.36
C ASP A 108 -1.75 20.59 26.71
N ASP A 109 -2.59 19.55 26.73
CA ASP A 109 -3.05 18.90 27.97
C ASP A 109 -2.57 17.47 28.20
N HIS A 110 -1.99 16.85 27.17
CA HIS A 110 -1.53 15.46 27.17
C HIS A 110 -2.60 14.45 27.60
N ASP A 111 -3.89 14.75 27.38
CA ASP A 111 -5.01 13.85 27.69
C ASP A 111 -5.20 12.83 26.56
N PHE A 112 -4.49 11.70 26.68
CA PHE A 112 -4.50 10.64 25.68
C PHE A 112 -5.89 10.04 25.46
N GLU A 113 -6.64 9.82 26.54
CA GLU A 113 -7.95 9.18 26.46
C GLU A 113 -8.95 10.10 25.78
N ARG A 114 -8.96 11.40 26.13
CA ARG A 114 -9.80 12.37 25.44
C ARG A 114 -9.46 12.46 23.95
N MET A 115 -8.17 12.58 23.60
CA MET A 115 -7.72 12.58 22.20
C MET A 115 -8.24 11.34 21.45
N ARG A 116 -8.06 10.15 22.04
CA ARG A 116 -8.45 8.87 21.44
C ARG A 116 -9.96 8.78 21.23
N GLU A 117 -10.75 9.09 22.26
CA GLU A 117 -12.21 8.96 22.21
C GLU A 117 -12.87 10.01 21.32
N GLU A 118 -12.45 11.27 21.41
CA GLU A 118 -13.11 12.38 20.71
C GLU A 118 -12.67 12.48 19.25
N HIS A 119 -11.38 12.28 18.97
CA HIS A 119 -10.81 12.51 17.63
C HIS A 119 -10.65 11.21 16.83
N PHE A 120 -9.91 10.22 17.33
CA PHE A 120 -9.62 8.99 16.57
C PHE A 120 -10.83 8.08 16.42
N TYR A 121 -11.54 7.84 17.52
CA TYR A 121 -12.77 7.06 17.52
C TYR A 121 -13.91 7.81 16.82
N GLY A 122 -13.96 9.14 16.96
CA GLY A 122 -14.86 9.99 16.18
C GLY A 122 -14.60 9.88 14.67
N TRP A 123 -13.34 9.95 14.26
CA TRP A 123 -12.91 9.78 12.87
C TRP A 123 -13.26 8.39 12.33
N LEU A 124 -12.99 7.32 13.08
CA LEU A 124 -13.29 5.96 12.65
C LEU A 124 -14.81 5.72 12.51
N LYS A 125 -15.62 6.29 13.42
CA LYS A 125 -17.10 6.28 13.28
C LYS A 125 -17.55 6.99 12.00
N ASN A 126 -16.90 8.07 11.59
CA ASN A 126 -17.22 8.74 10.33
C ASN A 126 -16.90 7.85 9.12
N LEU A 127 -15.80 7.09 9.14
CA LEU A 127 -15.53 6.10 8.09
C LEU A 127 -16.62 5.02 8.01
N VAL A 128 -17.07 4.52 9.17
CA VAL A 128 -18.16 3.54 9.24
C VAL A 128 -19.46 4.13 8.67
N ALA A 129 -19.77 5.39 8.98
CA ALA A 129 -20.92 6.09 8.40
C ALA A 129 -20.83 6.23 6.87
N VAL A 130 -19.65 6.56 6.34
CA VAL A 130 -19.40 6.58 4.89
C VAL A 130 -19.66 5.22 4.25
N CYS A 131 -19.30 4.12 4.94
CA CYS A 131 -19.57 2.78 4.43
C CYS A 131 -21.07 2.51 4.30
N ARG A 132 -21.85 2.86 5.34
CA ARG A 132 -23.31 2.74 5.33
C ARG A 132 -23.92 3.55 4.18
N GLU A 133 -23.55 4.82 4.06
CA GLU A 133 -24.07 5.69 3.00
C GLU A 133 -23.74 5.16 1.60
N ARG A 134 -22.54 4.60 1.41
CA ARG A 134 -22.13 4.05 0.12
C ARG A 134 -22.93 2.81 -0.25
N GLU A 135 -23.17 1.91 0.70
CA GLU A 135 -24.02 0.73 0.50
C GLU A 135 -25.46 1.12 0.13
N GLU A 136 -26.00 2.19 0.73
CA GLU A 136 -27.33 2.72 0.40
C GLU A 136 -27.38 3.40 -0.98
N LYS A 137 -26.37 4.18 -1.35
CA LYS A 137 -26.33 4.96 -2.60
C LYS A 137 -25.96 4.11 -3.82
N TRP A 138 -25.13 3.09 -3.62
CA TRP A 138 -24.57 2.26 -4.69
C TRP A 138 -24.72 0.76 -4.35
N PRO A 139 -25.96 0.24 -4.28
CA PRO A 139 -26.20 -1.15 -3.86
C PRO A 139 -25.60 -2.18 -4.83
N ASP A 140 -25.33 -1.78 -6.08
CA ASP A 140 -24.70 -2.62 -7.10
C ASP A 140 -23.15 -2.63 -6.99
N ALA A 141 -22.55 -1.80 -6.13
CA ALA A 141 -21.12 -1.80 -5.90
C ALA A 141 -20.70 -3.11 -5.20
N VAL A 142 -19.83 -3.88 -5.85
CA VAL A 142 -19.40 -5.19 -5.34
C VAL A 142 -18.51 -5.03 -4.10
N SER A 143 -17.46 -4.21 -4.18
CA SER A 143 -16.62 -3.86 -3.03
C SER A 143 -15.95 -2.51 -3.26
N PHE A 144 -15.35 -1.92 -2.22
CA PHE A 144 -14.61 -0.68 -2.38
C PHE A 144 -13.48 -0.46 -1.38
N GLY A 145 -12.50 0.33 -1.81
CA GLY A 145 -11.36 0.71 -1.00
C GLY A 145 -11.70 1.81 0.01
N LEU A 146 -11.20 1.66 1.24
CA LEU A 146 -11.09 2.72 2.22
C LEU A 146 -9.63 2.95 2.54
N CYS A 147 -9.21 4.23 2.56
CA CYS A 147 -7.83 4.60 2.88
C CYS A 147 -6.83 3.88 1.97
N TRP A 148 -7.24 3.60 0.73
CA TRP A 148 -6.48 2.87 -0.27
C TRP A 148 -5.99 3.85 -1.31
N ASP A 149 -4.69 3.80 -1.64
CA ASP A 149 -4.14 4.61 -2.73
C ASP A 149 -4.87 4.29 -4.04
N LEU A 150 -5.28 5.31 -4.79
CA LEU A 150 -5.93 5.10 -6.08
C LEU A 150 -4.92 4.72 -7.15
N ASP A 151 -3.63 4.99 -6.92
CA ASP A 151 -2.54 4.71 -7.86
C ASP A 151 -1.96 3.30 -7.72
N GLN A 152 -2.31 2.56 -6.66
CA GLN A 152 -1.94 1.16 -6.51
C GLN A 152 -2.97 0.20 -7.12
N TYR A 153 -2.65 -1.10 -7.06
CA TYR A 153 -3.53 -2.18 -7.48
C TYR A 153 -4.86 -2.20 -6.71
N THR A 154 -5.91 -2.76 -7.31
CA THR A 154 -7.19 -3.04 -6.65
C THR A 154 -7.31 -4.53 -6.35
N PRO A 155 -7.56 -4.95 -5.09
CA PRO A 155 -7.80 -6.34 -4.75
C PRO A 155 -9.03 -6.93 -5.46
N GLU A 156 -9.14 -8.27 -5.46
CA GLU A 156 -10.33 -8.97 -5.94
C GLU A 156 -11.61 -8.45 -5.28
N GLU A 157 -12.67 -8.33 -6.07
CA GLU A 157 -13.95 -7.82 -5.60
C GLU A 157 -14.72 -8.89 -4.84
N ILE A 158 -15.12 -8.58 -3.60
CA ILE A 158 -15.96 -9.47 -2.78
C ILE A 158 -17.22 -8.69 -2.36
N PRO A 159 -18.43 -9.12 -2.78
CA PRO A 159 -19.69 -8.44 -2.49
C PRO A 159 -19.86 -8.02 -1.03
N GLY A 160 -20.24 -6.75 -0.80
CA GLY A 160 -20.58 -6.24 0.54
C GLY A 160 -19.39 -6.03 1.47
N THR A 161 -18.17 -5.95 0.89
CA THR A 161 -16.94 -5.75 1.66
C THR A 161 -16.25 -4.43 1.34
N VAL A 162 -15.49 -3.96 2.32
CA VAL A 162 -14.47 -2.92 2.13
C VAL A 162 -13.10 -3.53 2.27
N PHE A 163 -12.17 -3.10 1.43
CA PHE A 163 -10.76 -3.45 1.56
C PHE A 163 -9.98 -2.22 2.04
N THR A 164 -9.09 -2.43 2.99
CA THR A 164 -8.23 -1.39 3.57
C THR A 164 -6.80 -1.93 3.69
N PRO A 165 -5.81 -1.05 3.94
CA PRO A 165 -4.47 -1.44 4.35
C PRO A 165 -4.38 -2.38 5.56
N PHE A 166 -5.44 -2.47 6.36
CA PHE A 166 -5.48 -3.20 7.63
C PHE A 166 -6.30 -4.49 7.56
N GLY A 167 -7.08 -4.65 6.49
CA GLY A 167 -7.81 -5.86 6.21
C GLY A 167 -9.09 -5.65 5.43
N ARG A 168 -9.72 -6.79 5.12
CA ARG A 168 -11.05 -6.81 4.51
C ARG A 168 -12.11 -6.94 5.58
N PHE A 169 -13.12 -6.09 5.50
CA PHE A 169 -14.22 -6.08 6.47
C PHE A 169 -15.56 -6.19 5.76
N SER A 170 -16.47 -6.97 6.32
CA SER A 170 -17.88 -6.91 5.94
C SER A 170 -18.46 -5.58 6.44
N VAL A 171 -19.13 -4.83 5.55
CA VAL A 171 -19.82 -3.58 5.92
C VAL A 171 -20.85 -3.85 7.01
N GLN A 172 -21.68 -4.88 6.83
CA GLN A 172 -22.73 -5.26 7.77
C GLN A 172 -22.17 -5.64 9.15
N LYS A 173 -21.08 -6.42 9.19
CA LYS A 173 -20.46 -6.81 10.47
C LYS A 173 -19.84 -5.61 11.18
N MET A 174 -19.15 -4.74 10.43
CA MET A 174 -18.57 -3.51 10.97
C MET A 174 -19.64 -2.60 11.59
N LEU A 175 -20.78 -2.44 10.91
CA LEU A 175 -21.93 -1.69 11.44
C LEU A 175 -22.48 -2.35 12.72
N GLY A 176 -22.63 -3.68 12.71
CA GLY A 176 -23.07 -4.45 13.87
C GLY A 176 -22.15 -4.29 15.09
N TRP A 177 -20.83 -4.26 14.92
CA TRP A 177 -19.89 -4.00 16.01
C TRP A 177 -20.11 -2.61 16.61
N VAL A 178 -20.14 -1.57 15.77
CA VAL A 178 -20.28 -0.19 16.24
C VAL A 178 -21.61 0.02 16.98
N GLU A 179 -22.69 -0.61 16.52
CA GLU A 179 -24.02 -0.50 17.13
C GLU A 179 -24.15 -1.27 18.45
N ASN A 180 -23.53 -2.45 18.57
CA ASN A 180 -23.75 -3.36 19.72
C ASN A 180 -22.63 -3.32 20.77
N GLU A 181 -21.38 -3.11 20.35
CA GLU A 181 -20.18 -3.22 21.18
C GLU A 181 -19.41 -1.89 21.27
N GLY A 182 -19.81 -0.89 20.49
CA GLY A 182 -19.09 0.37 20.34
C GLY A 182 -17.96 0.29 19.31
N ILE A 183 -17.19 1.37 19.20
CA ILE A 183 -16.14 1.50 18.17
C ILE A 183 -14.82 0.81 18.55
N GLU A 184 -14.59 0.59 19.84
CA GLU A 184 -13.32 0.10 20.38
C GLU A 184 -12.84 -1.24 19.78
N PRO A 185 -13.70 -2.28 19.63
CA PRO A 185 -13.27 -3.53 19.01
C PRO A 185 -12.75 -3.31 17.58
N PHE A 186 -13.45 -2.48 16.80
CA PHE A 186 -13.01 -2.17 15.44
C PHE A 186 -11.73 -1.32 15.44
N ALA A 187 -11.60 -0.37 16.36
CA ALA A 187 -10.38 0.44 16.49
C ALA A 187 -9.14 -0.40 16.80
N LYS A 188 -9.27 -1.47 17.60
CA LYS A 188 -8.18 -2.41 17.91
C LYS A 188 -7.73 -3.24 16.72
N GLU A 189 -8.62 -3.49 15.75
CA GLU A 189 -8.30 -4.21 14.52
C GLU A 189 -7.84 -3.26 13.40
N PHE A 190 -8.31 -2.01 13.39
CA PHE A 190 -8.05 -1.05 12.34
C PHE A 190 -6.75 -0.27 12.52
N PHE A 191 -6.50 0.28 13.72
CA PHE A 191 -5.32 1.13 13.93
C PHE A 191 -4.05 0.31 14.15
N ILE A 192 -2.95 0.75 13.53
CA ILE A 192 -1.62 0.16 13.76
C ILE A 192 -1.14 0.48 15.18
N TRP A 193 -1.28 1.72 15.63
CA TRP A 193 -0.75 2.21 16.90
C TRP A 193 -1.83 2.97 17.68
N ASN A 194 -2.68 2.23 18.39
CA ASN A 194 -3.81 2.79 19.14
C ASN A 194 -3.50 3.08 20.62
N GLU A 195 -2.54 2.37 21.21
CA GLU A 195 -2.17 2.51 22.62
C GLU A 195 -0.98 3.46 22.82
N PRO A 196 -0.75 4.05 24.00
CA PRO A 196 0.32 5.04 24.22
C PRO A 196 1.74 4.54 23.88
N GLY A 197 1.96 3.23 23.90
CA GLY A 197 3.24 2.60 23.59
C GLY A 197 3.14 1.58 22.46
N ARG A 198 4.29 1.15 21.96
CA ARG A 198 4.41 0.03 21.01
C ARG A 198 4.27 -1.29 21.77
N ASP A 199 3.03 -1.68 22.03
CA ASP A 199 2.64 -2.91 22.72
C ASP A 199 2.54 -4.11 21.77
N ALA A 200 2.08 -5.27 22.26
CA ALA A 200 1.90 -6.46 21.41
C ALA A 200 0.92 -6.21 20.25
N GLY A 201 -0.15 -5.45 20.49
CA GLY A 201 -1.14 -5.07 19.48
C GLY A 201 -0.51 -4.27 18.34
N TYR A 202 0.37 -3.32 18.66
CA TYR A 202 1.11 -2.55 17.66
C TYR A 202 1.90 -3.43 16.68
N TYR A 203 2.68 -4.36 17.22
CA TYR A 203 3.52 -5.22 16.38
C TYR A 203 2.67 -6.19 15.56
N ARG A 204 1.64 -6.81 16.17
CA ARG A 204 0.69 -7.68 15.44
C ARG A 204 -0.01 -6.92 14.31
N ASN A 205 -0.54 -5.73 14.58
CA ASN A 205 -1.29 -4.96 13.60
C ASN A 205 -0.37 -4.41 12.48
N THR A 206 0.88 -4.09 12.80
CA THR A 206 1.90 -3.78 11.77
C THR A 206 2.11 -4.96 10.83
N ALA A 207 2.29 -6.17 11.39
CA ALA A 207 2.44 -7.40 10.62
C ALA A 207 1.20 -7.73 9.77
N LEU A 208 0.00 -7.64 10.36
CA LEU A 208 -1.27 -7.86 9.64
C LEU A 208 -1.43 -6.89 8.48
N SER A 209 -1.12 -5.60 8.68
CA SER A 209 -1.21 -4.60 7.62
C SER A 209 -0.25 -4.89 6.46
N LEU A 210 0.98 -5.31 6.76
CA LEU A 210 1.94 -5.74 5.73
C LEU A 210 1.48 -7.02 5.02
N MET A 211 0.91 -7.98 5.74
CA MET A 211 0.37 -9.21 5.16
C MET A 211 -0.79 -8.92 4.22
N TRP A 212 -1.69 -7.98 4.56
CA TRP A 212 -2.81 -7.61 3.73
C TRP A 212 -2.38 -6.93 2.42
N GLU A 213 -1.53 -5.91 2.51
CA GLU A 213 -1.26 -5.00 1.40
C GLU A 213 0.02 -5.32 0.62
N GLU A 214 1.07 -5.81 1.29
CA GLU A 214 2.42 -5.85 0.69
C GLU A 214 2.93 -7.27 0.43
N CYS A 215 2.60 -8.22 1.30
CA CYS A 215 3.15 -9.57 1.26
C CYS A 215 2.62 -10.39 0.09
N CYS A 216 3.53 -10.87 -0.76
CA CYS A 216 3.19 -11.77 -1.87
C CYS A 216 2.90 -13.20 -1.43
N PHE A 217 3.23 -13.57 -0.18
CA PHE A 217 3.23 -14.95 0.32
C PHE A 217 4.05 -15.91 -0.54
N MET A 218 5.18 -15.42 -1.04
CA MET A 218 6.15 -16.15 -1.86
C MET A 218 7.49 -16.33 -1.12
N PRO A 219 8.36 -17.26 -1.55
CA PRO A 219 9.68 -17.47 -0.93
C PRO A 219 10.52 -16.18 -0.93
N GLY A 220 11.13 -15.84 0.21
CA GLY A 220 12.00 -14.67 0.30
C GLY A 220 13.25 -14.77 -0.58
N SER A 221 13.66 -15.97 -0.99
CA SER A 221 14.78 -16.16 -1.92
C SER A 221 14.51 -15.60 -3.32
N ARG A 222 13.26 -15.34 -3.66
CA ARG A 222 12.85 -14.84 -4.97
C ARG A 222 13.28 -13.40 -5.22
N SER A 223 13.18 -12.53 -4.21
CA SER A 223 13.54 -11.11 -4.34
C SER A 223 13.92 -10.48 -3.00
N GLU A 224 14.75 -9.42 -3.05
CA GLU A 224 15.07 -8.60 -1.87
C GLU A 224 13.83 -7.93 -1.25
N TRP A 225 12.79 -7.70 -2.04
CA TRP A 225 11.52 -7.18 -1.55
C TRP A 225 10.78 -8.23 -0.72
N ASP A 226 10.53 -9.42 -1.27
CA ASP A 226 9.86 -10.51 -0.57
C ASP A 226 10.62 -10.90 0.71
N LYS A 227 11.95 -10.98 0.63
CA LYS A 227 12.79 -11.25 1.80
C LYS A 227 12.55 -10.24 2.92
N ARG A 228 12.62 -8.94 2.59
CA ARG A 228 12.44 -7.86 3.57
C ARG A 228 11.03 -7.85 4.16
N MET A 229 10.00 -8.07 3.34
CA MET A 229 8.62 -8.10 3.82
C MET A 229 8.38 -9.29 4.74
N ASN A 230 8.79 -10.50 4.32
CA ASN A 230 8.64 -11.71 5.13
C ASN A 230 9.41 -11.61 6.45
N ASP A 231 10.69 -11.19 6.40
CA ASP A 231 11.51 -11.05 7.61
C ASP A 231 10.89 -10.03 8.58
N ARG A 232 10.44 -8.87 8.09
CA ARG A 232 9.77 -7.85 8.91
C ARG A 232 8.49 -8.37 9.56
N ILE A 233 7.62 -9.05 8.80
CA ILE A 233 6.37 -9.61 9.32
C ILE A 233 6.65 -10.63 10.41
N ILE A 234 7.60 -11.54 10.19
CA ILE A 234 7.98 -12.57 11.17
C ILE A 234 8.55 -11.91 12.43
N ASP A 235 9.44 -10.94 12.29
CA ASP A 235 10.05 -10.24 13.44
C ASP A 235 9.02 -9.46 14.27
N ASP A 236 8.07 -8.78 13.61
CA ASP A 236 6.98 -8.07 14.29
C ASP A 236 6.06 -9.07 15.02
N LEU A 237 5.71 -10.20 14.41
CA LEU A 237 4.89 -11.23 15.06
C LEU A 237 5.61 -11.89 16.25
N GLU A 238 6.89 -12.21 16.13
CA GLU A 238 7.69 -12.74 17.24
C GLU A 238 7.83 -11.72 18.37
N LYS A 239 7.94 -10.43 18.02
CA LYS A 239 7.95 -9.35 19.00
C LYS A 239 6.60 -9.22 19.73
N ALA A 240 5.49 -9.38 19.03
CA ALA A 240 4.15 -9.44 19.64
C ALA A 240 4.05 -10.61 20.62
N LEU A 241 4.48 -11.81 20.23
CA LEU A 241 4.50 -13.01 21.08
C LEU A 241 5.36 -12.83 22.35
N LEU A 242 6.50 -12.16 22.23
CA LEU A 242 7.38 -11.86 23.36
C LEU A 242 6.72 -10.91 24.38
N LEU A 243 5.90 -9.97 23.90
CA LEU A 243 5.25 -8.97 24.73
C LEU A 243 3.97 -9.49 25.38
N ASP A 244 3.14 -10.22 24.63
CA ASP A 244 1.89 -10.80 25.13
C ASP A 244 1.47 -12.04 24.32
N ARG A 245 1.48 -13.21 24.97
CA ARG A 245 1.03 -14.48 24.38
C ARG A 245 -0.49 -14.67 24.43
N GLY A 246 -1.21 -13.82 25.17
CA GLY A 246 -2.67 -13.84 25.25
C GLY A 246 -3.37 -13.15 24.07
N LEU A 247 -2.61 -12.40 23.24
CA LEU A 247 -3.13 -11.72 22.08
C LEU A 247 -3.45 -12.72 20.95
N PRO A 248 -4.63 -12.67 20.31
CA PRO A 248 -4.94 -13.50 19.14
C PRO A 248 -3.89 -13.33 18.03
N PHE A 249 -3.40 -14.45 17.51
CA PHE A 249 -2.22 -14.53 16.66
C PHE A 249 -2.49 -15.24 15.31
N PRO A 250 -2.04 -14.67 14.17
CA PRO A 250 -2.23 -15.26 12.83
C PRO A 250 -1.28 -16.45 12.61
N THR A 251 -1.64 -17.57 13.22
CA THR A 251 -0.77 -18.75 13.35
C THR A 251 -0.45 -19.39 12.01
N GLU A 252 -1.44 -19.53 11.13
CA GLU A 252 -1.26 -20.19 9.83
C GLU A 252 -0.33 -19.37 8.92
N GLU A 253 -0.57 -18.06 8.83
CA GLU A 253 0.25 -17.13 8.05
C GLU A 253 1.69 -17.06 8.60
N TYR A 254 1.86 -16.97 9.91
CA TYR A 254 3.18 -16.96 10.55
C TYR A 254 4.01 -18.21 10.20
N ILE A 255 3.41 -19.39 10.35
CA ILE A 255 4.10 -20.67 10.05
C ILE A 255 4.43 -20.76 8.56
N LEU A 256 3.51 -20.33 7.70
CA LEU A 256 3.76 -20.29 6.26
C LEU A 256 4.95 -19.39 5.91
N LEU A 257 4.98 -18.16 6.44
CA LEU A 257 6.05 -17.20 6.15
C LEU A 257 7.40 -17.68 6.72
N CYS A 258 7.41 -18.27 7.92
CA CYS A 258 8.61 -18.90 8.48
C CYS A 258 9.15 -19.98 7.53
N ARG A 259 8.28 -20.85 7.02
CA ARG A 259 8.66 -21.89 6.05
C ARG A 259 9.20 -21.30 4.75
N LEU A 260 8.53 -20.29 4.19
CA LEU A 260 8.93 -19.61 2.95
C LEU A 260 10.28 -18.90 3.07
N ASN A 261 10.66 -18.48 4.27
CA ASN A 261 11.96 -17.87 4.56
C ASN A 261 12.98 -18.83 5.19
N GLY A 262 12.67 -20.12 5.33
CA GLY A 262 13.57 -21.11 5.95
C GLY A 262 13.89 -20.81 7.43
N ARG A 263 12.98 -20.12 8.13
CA ARG A 263 13.08 -19.84 9.57
C ARG A 263 12.31 -20.89 10.36
N GLU A 264 12.88 -21.32 11.48
CA GLU A 264 12.18 -22.16 12.46
C GLU A 264 11.18 -21.28 13.22
N PRO A 265 9.87 -21.61 13.25
CA PRO A 265 8.89 -20.80 13.95
C PRO A 265 9.00 -20.96 15.48
N GLU A 266 8.69 -19.89 16.21
CA GLU A 266 8.49 -19.94 17.66
C GLU A 266 7.30 -20.82 18.04
N ALA A 267 7.29 -21.33 19.28
CA ALA A 267 6.19 -22.16 19.76
C ALA A 267 4.91 -21.33 19.92
N VAL A 268 3.85 -21.71 19.18
CA VAL A 268 2.55 -21.01 19.14
C VAL A 268 1.35 -21.91 19.44
N ALA A 269 1.57 -23.14 19.92
CA ALA A 269 0.50 -24.11 20.17
C ALA A 269 -0.46 -23.71 21.30
N ASP A 270 -0.02 -22.88 22.24
CA ASP A 270 -0.77 -22.35 23.39
C ASP A 270 -1.33 -20.93 23.16
N VAL A 271 -1.07 -20.34 21.98
CA VAL A 271 -1.46 -18.97 21.67
C VAL A 271 -2.88 -18.94 21.07
N PRO A 272 -3.76 -18.03 21.48
CA PRO A 272 -5.08 -17.88 20.87
C PRO A 272 -4.96 -17.57 19.37
N VAL A 273 -5.77 -18.22 18.55
CA VAL A 273 -5.74 -18.01 17.09
C VAL A 273 -6.49 -16.73 16.74
N TYR A 274 -5.89 -15.91 15.87
CA TYR A 274 -6.58 -14.81 15.21
C TYR A 274 -7.47 -15.38 14.10
N GLU A 275 -8.77 -15.16 14.19
CA GLU A 275 -9.76 -15.64 13.21
C GLU A 275 -10.20 -14.48 12.30
N PRO A 276 -9.62 -14.34 11.10
CA PRO A 276 -10.05 -13.32 10.16
C PRO A 276 -11.35 -13.74 9.47
N ASP A 277 -12.20 -12.76 9.13
CA ASP A 277 -13.41 -13.02 8.34
C ASP A 277 -13.13 -13.44 6.89
N TYR A 278 -11.92 -13.12 6.40
CA TYR A 278 -11.47 -13.38 5.04
C TYR A 278 -10.02 -13.84 5.04
N PRO A 279 -9.58 -14.66 4.07
CA PRO A 279 -8.18 -15.06 3.95
C PRO A 279 -7.24 -13.85 3.91
N ILE A 280 -6.20 -13.86 4.75
CA ILE A 280 -5.28 -12.73 4.90
C ILE A 280 -4.39 -12.60 3.66
N GLY A 281 -4.41 -11.42 3.03
CA GLY A 281 -3.49 -11.05 1.95
C GLY A 281 -4.16 -10.87 0.60
N TYR A 282 -4.21 -9.63 0.10
CA TYR A 282 -4.78 -9.35 -1.23
C TYR A 282 -3.94 -9.92 -2.36
N LYS A 283 -2.61 -9.93 -2.20
CA LYS A 283 -1.66 -10.44 -3.19
C LYS A 283 -1.60 -11.96 -3.31
N ARG A 284 -2.37 -12.71 -2.50
CA ARG A 284 -2.54 -14.16 -2.68
C ARG A 284 -3.44 -14.51 -3.86
N GLY A 285 -4.37 -13.61 -4.20
CA GLY A 285 -5.29 -13.77 -5.32
C GLY A 285 -4.85 -12.96 -6.52
N ASN A 286 -5.78 -12.77 -7.45
CA ASN A 286 -5.61 -11.83 -8.54
C ASN A 286 -5.84 -10.39 -8.06
N VAL A 287 -5.10 -9.48 -8.66
CA VAL A 287 -5.26 -8.03 -8.46
C VAL A 287 -5.49 -7.37 -9.81
N ARG A 288 -6.19 -6.23 -9.77
CA ARG A 288 -6.37 -5.37 -10.93
C ARG A 288 -5.38 -4.23 -10.86
N ASP A 289 -4.45 -4.19 -11.80
CA ASP A 289 -3.47 -3.12 -11.93
C ASP A 289 -3.90 -2.13 -13.04
N LYS A 290 -3.22 -0.98 -13.14
CA LYS A 290 -3.55 0.06 -14.10
C LYS A 290 -2.31 0.69 -14.76
N ILE A 291 -2.46 1.07 -16.03
CA ILE A 291 -1.54 1.98 -16.72
C ILE A 291 -2.38 2.99 -17.50
N GLY A 292 -2.27 4.26 -17.13
CA GLY A 292 -3.12 5.32 -17.69
C GLY A 292 -4.60 5.03 -17.48
N THR A 293 -5.37 4.93 -18.57
CA THR A 293 -6.81 4.61 -18.50
C THR A 293 -7.12 3.11 -18.66
N MET A 294 -6.09 2.27 -18.84
CA MET A 294 -6.26 0.82 -18.99
C MET A 294 -6.07 0.13 -17.63
N THR A 295 -6.96 -0.81 -17.33
CA THR A 295 -6.79 -1.77 -16.22
C THR A 295 -6.69 -3.19 -16.76
N PHE A 296 -6.04 -4.07 -16.00
CA PHE A 296 -5.86 -5.47 -16.36
C PHE A 296 -5.66 -6.30 -15.10
N VAL A 297 -5.88 -7.61 -15.20
CA VAL A 297 -5.77 -8.52 -14.07
C VAL A 297 -4.47 -9.30 -14.15
N VAL A 298 -3.71 -9.32 -13.07
CA VAL A 298 -2.50 -10.14 -12.89
C VAL A 298 -2.55 -10.84 -11.53
N PRO A 299 -1.83 -11.97 -11.35
CA PRO A 299 -1.65 -12.53 -10.03
C PRO A 299 -0.95 -11.51 -9.12
N GLY A 300 -1.51 -11.27 -7.93
CA GLY A 300 -0.99 -10.26 -7.01
C GLY A 300 0.40 -10.60 -6.44
N SER A 301 0.83 -11.85 -6.58
CA SER A 301 2.15 -12.31 -6.19
C SER A 301 3.25 -11.93 -7.20
N TYR A 302 2.90 -11.38 -8.37
CA TYR A 302 3.88 -10.94 -9.35
C TYR A 302 4.71 -9.77 -8.80
N LEU A 303 6.01 -9.82 -9.06
CA LEU A 303 6.92 -8.71 -8.87
C LEU A 303 6.70 -7.67 -9.97
N TYR A 304 7.06 -6.42 -9.67
CA TYR A 304 6.91 -5.29 -10.59
C TYR A 304 8.23 -4.55 -10.77
N GLU A 305 8.56 -4.25 -12.03
CA GLU A 305 9.70 -3.42 -12.42
C GLU A 305 9.31 -2.41 -13.49
N TYR A 306 9.96 -1.24 -13.46
CA TYR A 306 9.85 -0.22 -14.49
C TYR A 306 11.21 -0.02 -15.16
N ASP A 307 11.23 -0.16 -16.49
CA ASP A 307 12.40 0.09 -17.33
C ASP A 307 12.27 1.48 -17.97
N GLU A 308 13.10 2.42 -17.49
CA GLU A 308 13.14 3.80 -17.97
C GLU A 308 13.60 3.91 -19.44
N ASP A 309 14.50 3.03 -19.90
CA ASP A 309 15.08 3.11 -21.24
C ASP A 309 14.06 2.73 -22.31
N SER A 310 13.28 1.68 -22.05
CA SER A 310 12.20 1.23 -22.93
C SER A 310 10.83 1.83 -22.62
N ASN A 311 10.73 2.61 -21.52
CA ASN A 311 9.47 3.10 -20.95
C ASN A 311 8.44 1.95 -20.84
N SER A 312 8.86 0.83 -20.27
CA SER A 312 8.04 -0.37 -20.15
C SER A 312 7.88 -0.83 -18.72
N HIS A 313 6.71 -1.36 -18.43
CA HIS A 313 6.35 -1.92 -17.14
C HIS A 313 6.38 -3.44 -17.24
N LEU A 314 6.99 -4.12 -16.27
CA LEU A 314 7.16 -5.56 -16.24
C LEU A 314 6.53 -6.14 -14.98
N TRP A 315 5.61 -7.10 -15.15
CA TRP A 315 5.11 -7.95 -14.07
C TRP A 315 5.60 -9.38 -14.29
N TYR A 316 6.13 -10.04 -13.28
CA TYR A 316 6.68 -11.39 -13.43
C TYR A 316 6.63 -12.20 -12.13
N ASP A 317 6.56 -13.53 -12.22
CA ASP A 317 6.43 -14.40 -11.04
C ASP A 317 7.75 -14.73 -10.32
N GLY A 318 8.89 -14.45 -10.95
CA GLY A 318 10.24 -14.66 -10.41
C GLY A 318 10.58 -16.13 -10.15
N LEU A 319 9.92 -17.07 -10.83
CA LEU A 319 10.20 -18.49 -10.72
C LEU A 319 11.35 -18.91 -11.65
N GLU A 320 12.06 -19.98 -11.28
CA GLU A 320 13.11 -20.57 -12.14
C GLU A 320 12.53 -21.50 -13.22
N GLU A 321 11.39 -22.15 -12.91
CA GLU A 321 10.65 -23.08 -13.76
C GLU A 321 9.18 -22.63 -13.81
N ASP A 322 8.48 -22.93 -14.91
CA ASP A 322 7.10 -22.54 -15.20
C ASP A 322 6.86 -21.03 -15.04
N TRP A 323 7.86 -20.22 -15.42
CA TRP A 323 7.84 -18.77 -15.20
C TRP A 323 6.95 -18.03 -16.21
N HIS A 324 6.45 -16.88 -15.78
CA HIS A 324 5.59 -15.98 -16.53
C HIS A 324 6.02 -14.53 -16.38
N ALA A 325 5.97 -13.78 -17.48
CA ALA A 325 6.26 -12.36 -17.52
C ALA A 325 5.33 -11.61 -18.47
N ILE A 326 4.87 -10.44 -18.05
CA ILE A 326 4.01 -9.54 -18.80
C ILE A 326 4.70 -8.19 -18.88
N ARG A 327 5.03 -7.75 -20.08
CA ARG A 327 5.58 -6.43 -20.36
C ARG A 327 4.55 -5.57 -21.07
N ILE A 328 4.37 -4.34 -20.60
CA ILE A 328 3.45 -3.36 -21.19
C ILE A 328 4.18 -2.04 -21.42
N THR A 329 4.12 -1.54 -22.65
CA THR A 329 4.56 -0.19 -23.03
C THR A 329 3.35 0.61 -23.47
N ALA A 330 2.91 1.54 -22.63
CA ALA A 330 1.77 2.41 -22.93
C ALA A 330 2.21 3.74 -23.54
N LEU A 331 1.50 4.16 -24.57
CA LEU A 331 1.75 5.39 -25.32
C LEU A 331 0.46 6.22 -25.37
N LYS A 332 0.62 7.53 -25.18
CA LYS A 332 -0.47 8.48 -25.38
C LYS A 332 -0.68 8.71 -26.87
N SER A 333 -1.89 8.43 -27.34
CA SER A 333 -2.35 8.73 -28.69
C SER A 333 -2.83 10.18 -28.80
N ARG A 334 -2.68 10.77 -29.99
CA ARG A 334 -3.31 12.06 -30.34
C ARG A 334 -4.75 11.89 -30.83
N GLU A 335 -5.08 10.68 -31.26
CA GLU A 335 -6.39 10.30 -31.77
C GLU A 335 -7.13 9.53 -30.69
N GLU A 336 -8.43 9.78 -30.59
CA GLU A 336 -9.32 9.01 -29.74
C GLU A 336 -9.60 7.66 -30.41
N SER A 337 -9.48 6.58 -29.66
CA SER A 337 -9.62 5.19 -30.09
C SER A 337 -8.70 4.86 -31.29
N PRO A 338 -7.36 4.88 -31.09
CA PRO A 338 -6.42 4.58 -32.16
C PRO A 338 -6.65 3.17 -32.73
N GLU A 339 -6.38 2.98 -34.02
CA GLU A 339 -6.45 1.66 -34.64
C GLU A 339 -5.27 0.78 -34.22
N ILE A 340 -5.53 -0.52 -34.08
CA ILE A 340 -4.49 -1.51 -33.82
C ILE A 340 -3.59 -1.66 -35.05
N THR A 341 -2.29 -1.69 -34.81
CA THR A 341 -1.23 -1.75 -35.81
C THR A 341 -1.03 -3.19 -36.28
N GLU A 342 -1.52 -3.53 -37.47
CA GLU A 342 -1.41 -4.90 -38.03
C GLU A 342 0.04 -5.41 -38.12
N ARG A 343 1.01 -4.52 -38.35
CA ARG A 343 2.42 -4.85 -38.58
C ARG A 343 3.07 -5.57 -37.38
N ILE A 344 2.56 -5.41 -36.15
CA ILE A 344 3.14 -6.10 -34.98
C ILE A 344 2.92 -7.62 -35.02
N PHE A 345 1.98 -8.08 -35.85
CA PHE A 345 1.68 -9.50 -36.03
C PHE A 345 2.37 -10.11 -37.26
N ASP A 346 3.18 -9.33 -37.99
CA ASP A 346 3.91 -9.82 -39.16
C ASP A 346 4.90 -10.91 -38.73
N GLY A 347 4.65 -12.15 -39.16
CA GLY A 347 5.49 -13.30 -38.82
C GLY A 347 5.07 -14.07 -37.56
N ALA A 348 3.94 -13.73 -36.94
CA ALA A 348 3.37 -14.50 -35.84
C ALA A 348 3.03 -15.94 -36.29
N GLU A 349 3.36 -16.93 -35.46
CA GLU A 349 3.07 -18.34 -35.72
C GLU A 349 1.61 -18.72 -35.41
N GLY A 350 0.94 -17.97 -34.52
CA GLY A 350 -0.47 -18.16 -34.18
C GLY A 350 -1.42 -17.24 -34.95
N GLU A 351 -2.66 -17.68 -35.13
CA GLU A 351 -3.74 -16.85 -35.66
C GLU A 351 -4.07 -15.71 -34.67
N PRO A 352 -4.11 -14.44 -35.12
CA PRO A 352 -4.47 -13.34 -34.25
C PRO A 352 -5.90 -13.43 -33.73
N ILE A 353 -6.06 -13.25 -32.43
CA ILE A 353 -7.34 -13.20 -31.72
C ILE A 353 -7.65 -11.75 -31.39
N SER A 354 -8.82 -11.28 -31.80
CA SER A 354 -9.32 -9.95 -31.49
C SER A 354 -10.51 -10.02 -30.54
N GLY A 355 -10.69 -8.97 -29.74
CA GLY A 355 -11.88 -8.79 -28.94
C GLY A 355 -12.02 -7.36 -28.43
N GLU A 356 -13.13 -7.13 -27.74
CA GLU A 356 -13.45 -5.84 -27.15
C GLU A 356 -13.90 -6.05 -25.71
N ASN A 357 -13.56 -5.11 -24.83
CA ASN A 357 -14.05 -5.07 -23.46
C ASN A 357 -14.32 -3.61 -23.05
N GLY A 358 -15.59 -3.26 -22.95
CA GLY A 358 -16.01 -1.86 -22.80
C GLY A 358 -15.64 -1.05 -24.04
N CYS A 359 -14.84 0.01 -23.85
CA CYS A 359 -14.32 0.85 -24.93
C CYS A 359 -12.86 0.53 -25.32
N LEU A 360 -12.29 -0.57 -24.82
CA LEU A 360 -10.99 -1.06 -25.28
C LEU A 360 -11.17 -2.16 -26.34
N ALA A 361 -10.44 -2.03 -27.44
CA ALA A 361 -10.19 -3.12 -28.38
C ALA A 361 -8.82 -3.73 -28.08
N TYR A 362 -8.72 -5.05 -28.11
CA TYR A 362 -7.44 -5.75 -28.01
C TYR A 362 -7.29 -6.74 -29.16
N ARG A 363 -6.04 -6.96 -29.55
CA ARG A 363 -5.67 -8.03 -30.46
C ARG A 363 -4.33 -8.61 -30.05
N PHE A 364 -4.21 -9.93 -30.05
CA PHE A 364 -2.96 -10.62 -29.72
C PHE A 364 -2.77 -11.86 -30.56
N ALA A 365 -1.54 -12.33 -30.68
CA ALA A 365 -1.20 -13.57 -31.36
C ALA A 365 0.01 -14.24 -30.68
N PHE A 366 0.11 -15.55 -30.82
CA PHE A 366 1.34 -16.26 -30.50
C PHE A 366 2.42 -15.89 -31.52
N ALA A 367 3.48 -15.21 -31.06
CA ALA A 367 4.55 -14.72 -31.91
C ALA A 367 5.50 -15.85 -32.34
N GLY A 368 5.78 -16.80 -31.43
CA GLY A 368 6.70 -17.91 -31.67
C GLY A 368 7.53 -18.21 -30.43
N THR A 369 8.55 -19.05 -30.60
CA THR A 369 9.55 -19.33 -29.56
C THR A 369 10.81 -18.49 -29.81
N THR A 370 11.25 -17.73 -28.81
CA THR A 370 12.43 -16.87 -28.87
C THR A 370 13.50 -17.38 -27.92
N GLU A 371 14.76 -17.45 -28.35
CA GLU A 371 15.89 -17.75 -27.44
C GLU A 371 16.37 -16.47 -26.74
N HIS A 372 16.24 -16.43 -25.41
CA HIS A 372 16.90 -15.42 -24.59
C HIS A 372 18.30 -15.92 -24.19
N GLU A 373 19.31 -15.05 -24.25
CA GLU A 373 20.71 -15.40 -23.94
C GLU A 373 20.88 -15.93 -22.50
N THR A 374 20.01 -15.53 -21.58
CA THR A 374 20.04 -15.85 -20.15
C THR A 374 19.08 -16.97 -19.74
N ASP A 375 17.90 -17.03 -20.35
CA ASP A 375 16.75 -17.81 -19.82
C ASP A 375 16.32 -18.94 -20.77
N GLY A 376 17.06 -19.17 -21.85
CA GLY A 376 16.76 -20.23 -22.82
C GLY A 376 15.57 -19.88 -23.73
N PRO A 377 14.98 -20.88 -24.41
CA PRO A 377 13.83 -20.66 -25.30
C PRO A 377 12.57 -20.33 -24.49
N CYS A 378 11.88 -19.25 -24.83
CA CYS A 378 10.60 -18.87 -24.24
C CYS A 378 9.50 -18.76 -25.31
N SER A 379 8.27 -19.05 -24.92
CA SER A 379 7.08 -18.83 -25.72
C SER A 379 6.58 -17.41 -25.54
N GLN A 380 6.36 -16.70 -26.65
CA GLN A 380 6.00 -15.28 -26.62
C GLN A 380 4.67 -15.02 -27.34
N TYR A 381 3.84 -14.22 -26.70
CA TYR A 381 2.64 -13.61 -27.28
C TYR A 381 2.87 -12.12 -27.43
N VAL A 382 2.50 -11.58 -28.58
CA VAL A 382 2.51 -10.13 -28.84
C VAL A 382 1.06 -9.67 -29.00
N GLY A 383 0.74 -8.53 -28.42
CA GLY A 383 -0.56 -7.93 -28.58
C GLY A 383 -0.54 -6.43 -28.43
N GLU A 384 -1.61 -5.81 -28.87
CA GLU A 384 -1.84 -4.39 -28.72
C GLU A 384 -3.26 -4.13 -28.25
N VAL A 385 -3.39 -3.14 -27.38
CA VAL A 385 -4.65 -2.71 -26.81
C VAL A 385 -4.81 -1.23 -27.11
N ALA A 386 -5.98 -0.85 -27.59
CA ALA A 386 -6.28 0.51 -27.97
C ALA A 386 -7.64 0.95 -27.41
N GLY A 387 -7.70 2.17 -26.91
CA GLY A 387 -8.96 2.81 -26.52
C GLY A 387 -8.74 4.11 -25.78
N GLY A 388 -9.73 5.02 -25.86
CA GLY A 388 -9.55 6.40 -25.43
C GLY A 388 -8.35 7.04 -26.14
N TYR A 389 -7.53 7.82 -25.45
CA TYR A 389 -6.31 8.40 -26.03
C TYR A 389 -5.05 7.57 -25.71
N GLN A 390 -5.19 6.25 -25.61
CA GLN A 390 -4.11 5.35 -25.24
C GLN A 390 -4.01 4.17 -26.20
N ILE A 391 -2.76 3.76 -26.47
CA ILE A 391 -2.41 2.50 -27.10
C ILE A 391 -1.32 1.84 -26.27
N ALA A 392 -1.37 0.52 -26.11
CA ALA A 392 -0.40 -0.22 -25.32
C ALA A 392 0.09 -1.44 -26.10
N LEU A 393 1.41 -1.52 -26.31
CA LEU A 393 2.07 -2.71 -26.82
C LEU A 393 2.36 -3.65 -25.65
N ILE A 394 2.03 -4.92 -25.84
CA ILE A 394 2.07 -5.92 -24.78
C ILE A 394 2.82 -7.14 -25.27
N THR A 395 3.67 -7.67 -24.39
CA THR A 395 4.35 -8.93 -24.59
C THR A 395 4.13 -9.81 -23.38
N ALA A 396 3.49 -10.96 -23.58
CA ALA A 396 3.32 -11.98 -22.55
C ALA A 396 4.25 -13.14 -22.89
N SER A 397 5.19 -13.43 -22.00
CA SER A 397 6.23 -14.45 -22.18
C SER A 397 6.13 -15.49 -21.09
N CYS A 398 6.35 -16.74 -21.44
CA CYS A 398 6.27 -17.88 -20.54
C CYS A 398 7.25 -18.98 -21.00
N GLU A 399 7.64 -19.87 -20.09
CA GLU A 399 8.58 -20.95 -20.43
C GLU A 399 8.05 -21.85 -21.56
N HIS A 400 6.77 -22.18 -21.50
CA HIS A 400 6.09 -23.06 -22.47
C HIS A 400 4.84 -22.39 -23.02
N ARG A 401 4.39 -22.82 -24.20
CA ARG A 401 3.22 -22.22 -24.85
C ARG A 401 1.95 -22.47 -24.05
N GLU A 402 1.36 -21.41 -23.51
CA GLU A 402 0.13 -21.42 -22.72
C GLU A 402 -0.93 -20.46 -23.27
N ASP A 403 -1.66 -20.92 -24.29
CA ASP A 403 -2.64 -20.09 -24.99
C ASP A 403 -3.78 -19.61 -24.08
N GLU A 404 -4.24 -20.46 -23.15
CA GLU A 404 -5.34 -20.14 -22.23
C GLU A 404 -4.96 -19.04 -21.22
N TRP A 405 -3.71 -19.05 -20.73
CA TRP A 405 -3.20 -18.01 -19.83
C TRP A 405 -3.11 -16.66 -20.53
N ALA A 406 -2.48 -16.63 -21.71
CA ALA A 406 -2.35 -15.41 -22.50
C ALA A 406 -3.73 -14.85 -22.87
N GLU A 407 -4.64 -15.71 -23.32
CA GLU A 407 -6.02 -15.31 -23.65
C GLU A 407 -6.76 -14.75 -22.43
N ALA A 408 -6.65 -15.38 -21.26
CA ALA A 408 -7.25 -14.88 -20.04
C ALA A 408 -6.72 -13.48 -19.66
N PHE A 409 -5.41 -13.26 -19.78
CA PHE A 409 -4.79 -11.96 -19.51
C PHE A 409 -5.30 -10.87 -20.47
N PHE A 410 -5.26 -11.09 -21.79
CA PHE A 410 -5.75 -10.10 -22.76
C PHE A 410 -7.25 -9.83 -22.61
N ARG A 411 -8.07 -10.86 -22.33
CA ARG A 411 -9.51 -10.69 -22.06
C ARG A 411 -9.81 -9.90 -20.79
N SER A 412 -8.90 -9.91 -19.82
CA SER A 412 -9.08 -9.19 -18.54
C SER A 412 -8.99 -7.67 -18.67
N MET A 413 -8.38 -7.19 -19.76
CA MET A 413 -8.15 -5.76 -19.97
C MET A 413 -9.46 -5.02 -20.12
N SER A 414 -9.60 -3.90 -19.42
CA SER A 414 -10.79 -3.05 -19.48
C SER A 414 -10.45 -1.60 -19.22
N HIS A 415 -11.30 -0.69 -19.70
CA HIS A 415 -11.11 0.74 -19.48
C HIS A 415 -11.44 1.07 -18.02
N SER A 416 -10.52 1.74 -17.31
CA SER A 416 -10.83 2.35 -16.03
C SER A 416 -11.86 3.45 -16.29
N PRO A 417 -13.10 3.37 -15.80
CA PRO A 417 -13.93 4.56 -15.78
C PRO A 417 -13.13 5.65 -15.06
N GLU A 418 -12.92 6.80 -15.70
CA GLU A 418 -12.46 7.96 -14.94
C GLU A 418 -13.45 8.09 -13.79
N ALA A 419 -12.96 8.03 -12.56
CA ALA A 419 -13.78 8.36 -11.43
C ALA A 419 -14.18 9.82 -11.63
N ASN A 420 -15.36 10.05 -12.20
CA ASN A 420 -16.12 11.29 -12.05
C ASN A 420 -16.50 11.38 -10.56
N LEU A 421 -15.50 11.52 -9.70
CA LEU A 421 -15.66 12.12 -8.40
C LEU A 421 -15.78 13.60 -8.70
N GLU A 422 -17.02 14.03 -8.92
CA GLU A 422 -17.37 15.45 -8.84
C GLU A 422 -16.72 16.01 -7.55
N LYS A 423 -15.99 17.10 -7.73
CA LYS A 423 -15.26 17.83 -6.69
C LYS A 423 -16.14 18.24 -5.51
#